data_AF-A0A242U5Y9-F1
#
_entry.id   AF-A0A242U5Y9-F1
#
_cell.length_a   1.000
_cell.length_b   1.000
_cell.length_c   1.000
_cell.angle_alpha   90.00
_cell.angle_beta   90.00
_cell.angle_gamma   90.00
#
_symmetry.space_group_name_H-M   'P 1'
#
loop_
_entity.id
_entity.type
_entity.pdbx_description
1 polymer ?
#
loop_
_entity_poly.entity_id
_entity_poly.type
_entity_poly.pdbx_seq_one_letter_code
_entity_poly.pdbx_strand_id
1 'polypeptide(L)'
;MNFQNFIVYDWEISYTYSSYLSFDKIELDELAIRLIVNDLAELIIESNQIAYWKFNDELQVAQLILTLDENRSSGVVHLEPLLGSTFEMTDSVKIFFNDACNLIFSDQKLFNTKDVKKNIRVYFQKFLAKYSYGEFLILPYFKIFEDGVTLVKYKLKSKSEEEVADFIENLVNMGLNKFLDIKVSPSVSKLSSIAYMYSIKQSIFSRFQCLRDAKVHLNEVNNRATDYEYENKKIKLVELPRVENNHDNFSSLTLTYLNIINYIYIAPKNDWQFLLFGIKQNIHQSNYWSGRPYVYLIDFKSKKRKSSQNNNKFYKEFIGILQRAYNPYTTIQDLPEDMRYFEDSSDFISSSGYLCAFSSILNDNGVKQSIYDKEIISEYLEYGYIIHRALKAKIQYSTDLSDTFSLRSDVNNLDELYELSYSGEVRSFLEKGWQEFGLSKIKKQIDEKINIDHDYKNYKYQIYNNNFNRILTIVFGILTIPTLAKEIIVPIWIYSEIMVPIDKNLMNIFSLIIAFFIILTIVYILRILLIYNNK
;
A
#
# COMPACT_ATOMS: atom_id res chain seq x y z
N MET A 1 -5.56 -18.09 44.73
CA MET A 1 -4.26 -17.74 44.12
C MET A 1 -4.27 -16.23 43.93
N ASN A 2 -3.38 -15.49 44.57
CA ASN A 2 -3.21 -14.06 44.29
C ASN A 2 -2.59 -13.93 42.90
N PHE A 3 -3.37 -13.53 41.90
CA PHE A 3 -2.81 -13.07 40.64
C PHE A 3 -1.98 -11.84 40.98
N GLN A 4 -0.65 -11.92 40.81
CA GLN A 4 0.14 -10.70 40.80
C GLN A 4 -0.29 -9.93 39.55
N ASN A 5 -0.92 -8.77 39.71
CA ASN A 5 -1.26 -7.90 38.58
C ASN A 5 0.03 -7.65 37.79
N PHE A 6 0.03 -8.02 36.51
CA PHE A 6 1.07 -7.65 35.56
C PHE A 6 0.89 -6.18 35.24
N ILE A 7 1.97 -5.44 35.39
CA ILE A 7 1.98 -3.98 35.27
C ILE A 7 3.09 -3.62 34.29
N VAL A 8 2.77 -2.81 33.29
CA VAL A 8 3.71 -2.26 32.31
C VAL A 8 4.17 -0.89 32.83
N TYR A 9 5.45 -0.58 32.69
CA TYR A 9 6.04 0.69 33.15
C TYR A 9 6.62 1.54 32.02
N ASP A 10 7.19 0.90 30.99
CA ASP A 10 7.81 1.57 29.85
C ASP A 10 7.47 0.80 28.58
N TRP A 11 6.93 1.50 27.60
CA TRP A 11 6.40 0.88 26.39
C TRP A 11 6.39 1.84 25.19
N GLU A 12 6.42 1.22 24.01
CA GLU A 12 6.21 1.90 22.73
C GLU A 12 5.21 1.09 21.88
N ILE A 13 4.25 1.77 21.28
CA ILE A 13 3.29 1.18 20.36
C ILE A 13 3.32 1.95 19.05
N SER A 14 3.55 1.21 17.96
CA SER A 14 3.41 1.70 16.59
C SER A 14 2.13 1.13 15.97
N TYR A 15 1.08 1.95 15.87
CA TYR A 15 -0.13 1.56 15.12
C TYR A 15 0.13 1.70 13.63
N THR A 16 0.36 0.57 12.95
CA THR A 16 0.75 0.55 11.54
C THR A 16 -0.46 0.25 10.68
N TYR A 17 -0.77 1.21 9.80
CA TYR A 17 -1.78 1.12 8.79
C TYR A 17 -1.12 1.04 7.42
N SER A 18 -1.45 0.00 6.68
CA SER A 18 -0.79 -0.32 5.42
C SER A 18 -1.82 -0.29 4.30
N SER A 19 -1.51 0.36 3.18
CA SER A 19 -2.38 0.42 2.00
C SER A 19 -1.58 0.53 0.70
N TYR A 20 -2.29 0.46 -0.42
CA TYR A 20 -1.75 0.61 -1.76
C TYR A 20 -2.43 1.77 -2.47
N LEU A 21 -1.64 2.70 -2.96
CA LEU A 21 -2.09 3.79 -3.81
C LEU A 21 -1.75 3.42 -5.26
N SER A 22 -2.76 3.33 -6.14
CA SER A 22 -2.51 2.96 -7.53
C SER A 22 -1.96 4.15 -8.32
N PHE A 23 -0.64 4.27 -8.35
CA PHE A 23 0.06 5.16 -9.26
C PHE A 23 0.65 4.36 -10.42
N ASP A 24 0.71 4.95 -11.62
CA ASP A 24 1.46 4.36 -12.72
C ASP A 24 2.97 4.37 -12.40
N LYS A 25 3.45 5.45 -11.76
CA LYS A 25 4.77 5.59 -11.12
C LYS A 25 4.76 6.85 -10.25
N ILE A 26 5.23 6.77 -9.00
CA ILE A 26 5.39 7.95 -8.14
C ILE A 26 6.77 8.57 -8.36
N GLU A 27 6.82 9.85 -8.73
CA GLU A 27 8.04 10.65 -8.63
C GLU A 27 8.24 11.09 -7.17
N LEU A 28 9.00 10.29 -6.42
CA LEU A 28 9.18 10.46 -4.97
C LEU A 28 9.85 11.79 -4.61
N ASP A 29 10.84 12.22 -5.39
CA ASP A 29 11.59 13.45 -5.16
C ASP A 29 10.69 14.69 -5.29
N GLU A 30 9.83 14.71 -6.32
CA GLU A 30 8.84 15.78 -6.50
C GLU A 30 7.80 15.78 -5.38
N LEU A 31 7.32 14.59 -4.99
CA LEU A 31 6.41 14.45 -3.86
C LEU A 31 7.04 14.96 -2.56
N ALA A 32 8.31 14.62 -2.28
CA ALA A 32 9.03 15.06 -1.10
C ALA A 32 9.10 16.59 -1.01
N ILE A 33 9.54 17.25 -2.09
CA ILE A 33 9.61 18.72 -2.16
C ILE A 33 8.22 19.33 -1.90
N ARG A 34 7.18 18.83 -2.57
CA ARG A 34 5.83 19.37 -2.40
C ARG A 34 5.28 19.17 -0.99
N LEU A 35 5.57 18.06 -0.33
CA LEU A 35 5.15 17.81 1.06
C LEU A 35 5.80 18.79 2.05
N ILE A 36 7.09 19.12 1.87
CA ILE A 36 7.80 20.12 2.69
C ILE A 36 7.28 21.53 2.40
N VAL A 37 7.15 21.91 1.13
CA VAL A 37 6.71 23.26 0.72
C VAL A 37 5.28 23.57 1.19
N ASN A 38 4.42 22.55 1.29
CA ASN A 38 3.05 22.70 1.81
C ASN A 38 2.96 22.61 3.35
N ASP A 39 4.10 22.65 4.06
CA ASP A 39 4.19 22.56 5.53
C ASP A 39 3.48 21.32 6.10
N LEU A 40 3.40 20.23 5.34
CA LEU A 40 2.78 18.99 5.79
C LEU A 40 3.79 18.12 6.55
N ALA A 41 5.01 18.07 6.06
CA ALA A 41 6.11 17.31 6.65
C ALA A 41 7.16 18.25 7.27
N GLU A 42 7.75 17.81 8.38
CA GLU A 42 8.85 18.51 9.06
C GLU A 42 10.21 18.03 8.52
N LEU A 43 10.33 16.74 8.20
CA LEU A 43 11.51 16.11 7.62
C LEU A 43 11.09 15.01 6.67
N ILE A 44 11.75 14.90 5.53
CA ILE A 44 11.64 13.76 4.61
C ILE A 44 13.01 13.21 4.32
N ILE A 45 13.16 11.89 4.41
CA ILE A 45 14.38 11.18 4.06
C ILE A 45 14.08 10.18 2.95
N GLU A 46 14.77 10.30 1.83
CA GLU A 46 14.72 9.35 0.73
C GLU A 46 15.62 8.14 0.98
N SER A 47 15.28 7.01 0.37
CA SER A 47 16.08 5.78 0.35
C SER A 47 17.48 5.94 -0.25
N ASN A 48 17.68 6.93 -1.14
CA ASN A 48 18.99 7.33 -1.67
C ASN A 48 19.78 8.22 -0.70
N GLN A 49 19.28 8.40 0.53
CA GLN A 49 19.89 9.18 1.59
C GLN A 49 19.85 10.70 1.35
N ILE A 50 18.89 11.22 0.58
CA ILE A 50 18.65 12.66 0.51
C ILE A 50 17.63 13.09 1.59
N ALA A 51 17.96 14.14 2.33
CA ALA A 51 17.13 14.75 3.36
C ALA A 51 16.54 16.07 2.87
N TYR A 52 15.25 16.29 3.14
CA TYR A 52 14.53 17.53 2.86
C TYR A 52 13.89 18.04 4.15
N TRP A 53 14.10 19.31 4.48
CA TRP A 53 13.43 19.97 5.60
C TRP A 53 13.25 21.46 5.31
N LYS A 54 12.56 22.17 6.19
CA LYS A 54 12.34 23.62 6.08
C LYS A 54 13.01 24.34 7.25
N PHE A 55 13.72 25.42 6.96
CA PHE A 55 14.31 26.30 7.97
C PHE A 55 14.16 27.76 7.53
N ASN A 56 13.64 28.63 8.40
CA ASN A 56 13.33 30.04 8.08
C ASN A 56 12.53 30.23 6.78
N ASP A 57 11.51 29.40 6.59
CA ASP A 57 10.68 29.34 5.39
C ASP A 57 11.36 28.89 4.08
N GLU A 58 12.64 28.53 4.12
CA GLU A 58 13.39 28.05 2.98
C GLU A 58 13.55 26.53 2.99
N LEU A 59 13.43 25.92 1.82
CA LEU A 59 13.70 24.49 1.62
C LEU A 59 15.20 24.23 1.77
N GLN A 60 15.54 23.31 2.65
CA GLN A 60 16.89 22.82 2.85
C GLN A 60 16.99 21.38 2.34
N VAL A 61 18.09 21.10 1.65
CA VAL A 61 18.38 19.78 1.08
C VAL A 61 19.79 19.37 1.44
N ALA A 62 19.98 18.14 1.90
CA ALA A 62 21.31 17.60 2.17
C ALA A 62 21.40 16.12 1.82
N GLN A 63 22.59 15.68 1.43
CA GLN A 63 22.93 14.28 1.29
C GLN A 63 23.44 13.74 2.62
N LEU A 64 22.84 12.66 3.09
CA LEU A 64 23.32 11.83 4.18
C LEU A 64 24.34 10.83 3.62
N ILE A 65 25.52 10.79 4.23
CA ILE A 65 26.57 9.82 3.92
C ILE A 65 26.80 9.00 5.18
N LEU A 66 26.24 7.79 5.20
CA LEU A 66 26.48 6.83 6.27
C LEU A 66 27.71 5.99 5.96
N THR A 67 28.76 6.14 6.78
CA THR A 67 29.95 5.29 6.74
C THR A 67 29.87 4.28 7.86
N LEU A 68 29.75 3.00 7.52
CA LEU A 68 29.72 1.89 8.48
C LEU A 68 31.15 1.42 8.81
N ASP A 69 31.36 0.94 10.03
CA ASP A 69 32.57 0.19 10.37
C ASP A 69 32.62 -1.17 9.66
N GLU A 70 33.79 -1.82 9.66
CA GLU A 70 34.00 -3.11 8.96
C GLU A 70 33.02 -4.21 9.42
N ASN A 71 32.58 -4.15 10.68
CA ASN A 71 31.69 -5.13 11.29
C ASN A 71 30.20 -4.74 11.22
N ARG A 72 29.88 -3.58 10.64
CA ARG A 72 28.53 -2.95 10.64
C ARG A 72 27.90 -2.83 12.03
N SER A 73 28.72 -2.71 13.07
CA SER A 73 28.30 -2.54 14.46
C SER A 73 28.07 -1.08 14.83
N SER A 74 28.72 -0.17 14.12
CA SER A 74 28.59 1.28 14.31
C SER A 74 28.70 2.00 12.98
N GLY A 75 28.24 3.25 12.95
CA GLY A 75 28.33 4.09 11.77
C GLY A 75 28.41 5.57 12.13
N VAL A 76 29.06 6.33 11.26
CA VAL A 76 29.11 7.79 11.33
C VAL A 76 28.28 8.35 10.19
N VAL A 77 27.36 9.24 10.52
CA VAL A 77 26.56 9.97 9.53
C VAL A 77 27.21 11.32 9.31
N HIS A 78 27.60 11.56 8.07
CA HIS A 78 27.99 12.88 7.59
C HIS A 78 26.84 13.48 6.79
N LEU A 79 26.67 14.80 6.91
CA LEU A 79 25.72 15.56 6.14
C LEU A 79 26.48 16.48 5.19
N GLU A 80 26.13 16.45 3.92
CA GLU A 80 26.65 17.37 2.91
C GLU A 80 25.49 18.21 2.37
N PRO A 81 25.55 19.55 2.45
CA PRO A 81 24.46 20.38 2.00
C PRO A 81 24.43 20.39 0.47
N LEU A 82 23.23 20.30 -0.10
CA LEU A 82 23.01 20.39 -1.53
C LEU A 82 22.38 21.74 -1.85
N LEU A 83 22.49 22.18 -3.11
CA LEU A 83 21.75 23.35 -3.62
C LEU A 83 21.98 24.67 -2.85
N GLY A 84 23.11 24.82 -2.15
CA GLY A 84 23.40 26.02 -1.35
C GLY A 84 22.67 26.08 0.00
N SER A 85 22.08 24.96 0.45
CA SER A 85 21.42 24.84 1.75
C SER A 85 22.38 25.00 2.93
N THR A 86 21.83 25.37 4.09
CA THR A 86 22.54 25.42 5.36
C THR A 86 22.28 24.16 6.19
N PHE A 87 23.08 23.91 7.22
CA PHE A 87 22.85 22.83 8.18
C PHE A 87 21.92 23.24 9.34
N GLU A 88 21.31 24.41 9.26
CA GLU A 88 20.47 24.90 10.33
C GLU A 88 19.15 24.13 10.36
N MET A 89 18.81 23.63 11.55
CA MET A 89 17.63 22.79 11.80
C MET A 89 16.93 23.27 13.06
N THR A 90 15.61 23.20 13.05
CA THR A 90 14.81 23.34 14.26
C THR A 90 15.03 22.13 15.18
N ASP A 91 14.72 22.27 16.46
CA ASP A 91 14.90 21.17 17.41
C ASP A 91 13.91 20.01 17.19
N SER A 92 12.78 20.23 16.50
CA SER A 92 11.90 19.14 16.04
C SER A 92 12.61 18.31 14.97
N VAL A 93 13.15 18.99 13.96
CA VAL A 93 13.86 18.37 12.83
C VAL A 93 15.08 17.59 13.32
N LYS A 94 15.87 18.12 14.27
CA LYS A 94 17.03 17.38 14.84
C LYS A 94 16.65 16.04 15.49
N ILE A 95 15.52 15.99 16.19
CA ILE A 95 15.02 14.76 16.83
C ILE A 95 14.62 13.76 15.75
N PHE A 96 13.83 14.18 14.76
CA PHE A 96 13.44 13.32 13.64
C PHE A 96 14.62 12.84 12.82
N PHE A 97 15.62 13.71 12.66
CA PHE A 97 16.85 13.40 11.96
C PHE A 97 17.64 12.30 12.67
N ASN A 98 17.77 12.37 14.00
CA ASN A 98 18.39 11.31 14.78
C ASN A 98 17.61 9.98 14.65
N ASP A 99 16.27 10.01 14.75
CA ASP A 99 15.45 8.81 14.57
C ASP A 99 15.61 8.22 13.16
N ALA A 100 15.65 9.06 12.13
CA ALA A 100 15.86 8.65 10.75
C ALA A 100 17.24 8.03 10.52
N CYS A 101 18.30 8.60 11.10
CA CYS A 101 19.65 8.05 11.01
C CYS A 101 19.73 6.65 11.60
N ASN A 102 19.11 6.41 12.76
CA ASN A 102 19.09 5.09 13.38
C ASN A 102 18.29 4.08 12.54
N LEU A 103 17.16 4.50 11.96
CA LEU A 103 16.39 3.66 11.04
C LEU A 103 17.16 3.32 9.76
N ILE A 104 17.87 4.29 9.16
CA ILE A 104 18.73 4.04 7.99
C ILE A 104 19.85 3.07 8.36
N PHE A 105 20.50 3.27 9.50
CA PHE A 105 21.53 2.37 10.00
C PHE A 105 20.98 0.94 10.16
N SER A 106 19.83 0.77 10.81
CA SER A 106 19.14 -0.52 10.92
C SER A 106 18.80 -1.13 9.54
N ASP A 107 18.34 -0.32 8.59
CA ASP A 107 18.00 -0.76 7.24
C ASP A 107 19.24 -1.32 6.51
N GLN A 108 20.36 -0.58 6.52
CA GLN A 108 21.62 -1.02 5.90
C GLN A 108 22.29 -2.20 6.61
N LYS A 109 22.11 -2.29 7.93
CA LYS A 109 22.59 -3.41 8.75
C LYS A 109 21.86 -4.70 8.40
N LEU A 110 20.53 -4.64 8.24
CA LEU A 110 19.68 -5.81 8.09
C LEU A 110 19.46 -6.24 6.63
N PHE A 111 19.41 -5.29 5.69
CA PHE A 111 18.96 -5.54 4.31
C PHE A 111 19.97 -5.13 3.24
N ASN A 112 19.90 -5.79 2.09
CA ASN A 112 20.67 -5.43 0.91
C ASN A 112 20.07 -4.20 0.22
N THR A 113 20.69 -3.04 0.42
CA THR A 113 20.20 -1.76 -0.09
C THR A 113 20.02 -1.69 -1.61
N LYS A 114 20.69 -2.57 -2.38
CA LYS A 114 20.53 -2.65 -3.83
C LYS A 114 19.19 -3.23 -4.27
N ASP A 115 18.60 -4.08 -3.43
CA ASP A 115 17.39 -4.85 -3.77
C ASP A 115 16.13 -4.23 -3.14
N VAL A 116 16.30 -3.22 -2.28
CA VAL A 116 15.21 -2.48 -1.66
C VAL A 116 14.63 -1.47 -2.64
N LYS A 117 13.30 -1.49 -2.80
CA LYS A 117 12.58 -0.50 -3.62
C LYS A 117 12.77 0.92 -3.10
N LYS A 118 12.85 1.88 -4.02
CA LYS A 118 12.97 3.29 -3.65
C LYS A 118 11.76 3.72 -2.82
N ASN A 119 12.02 4.52 -1.81
CA ASN A 119 10.99 5.01 -0.90
C ASN A 119 11.38 6.36 -0.28
N ILE A 120 10.37 7.07 0.23
CA ILE A 120 10.52 8.23 1.12
C ILE A 120 9.96 7.90 2.49
N ARG A 121 10.65 8.36 3.53
CA ARG A 121 10.19 8.40 4.92
C ARG A 121 9.79 9.82 5.26
N VAL A 122 8.54 10.02 5.66
CA VAL A 122 7.96 11.34 5.89
C VAL A 122 7.61 11.47 7.38
N TYR A 123 8.23 12.44 8.04
CA TYR A 123 7.99 12.78 9.44
C TYR A 123 7.06 13.99 9.52
N PHE A 124 5.94 13.81 10.21
CA PHE A 124 4.94 14.84 10.38
C PHE A 124 5.03 15.45 11.78
N GLN A 125 4.46 16.64 11.95
CA GLN A 125 4.25 17.20 13.27
C GLN A 125 3.32 16.30 14.11
N LYS A 126 3.58 16.21 15.42
CA LYS A 126 2.72 15.47 16.35
C LYS A 126 1.29 16.06 16.36
N PHE A 127 0.29 15.21 16.52
CA PHE A 127 -1.08 15.64 16.78
C PHE A 127 -1.52 15.23 18.19
N LEU A 128 -2.47 15.98 18.75
CA LEU A 128 -3.08 15.67 20.03
C LEU A 128 -4.38 14.90 19.79
N ALA A 129 -4.47 13.70 20.33
CA ALA A 129 -5.71 12.92 20.34
C ALA A 129 -6.28 12.88 21.74
N LYS A 130 -7.53 13.33 21.89
CA LYS A 130 -8.28 13.19 23.13
C LYS A 130 -9.11 11.92 23.09
N TYR A 131 -8.92 11.09 24.09
CA TYR A 131 -9.57 9.81 24.25
C TYR A 131 -10.20 9.75 25.64
N SER A 132 -11.13 8.82 25.88
CA SER A 132 -11.77 8.66 27.20
C SER A 132 -10.76 8.40 28.31
N TYR A 133 -9.65 7.73 27.98
CA TYR A 133 -8.56 7.41 28.91
C TYR A 133 -7.60 8.60 29.17
N GLY A 134 -7.55 9.59 28.29
CA GLY A 134 -6.61 10.70 28.42
C GLY A 134 -6.32 11.43 27.12
N GLU A 135 -5.35 12.34 27.17
CA GLU A 135 -4.86 13.09 26.02
C GLU A 135 -3.47 12.60 25.63
N PHE A 136 -3.29 12.27 24.34
CA PHE A 136 -2.07 11.65 23.83
C PHE A 136 -1.49 12.47 22.69
N LEU A 137 -0.19 12.77 22.78
CA LEU A 137 0.56 13.33 21.66
C LEU A 137 1.18 12.21 20.85
N ILE A 138 0.73 12.10 19.61
CA ILE A 138 1.03 10.98 18.73
C ILE A 138 1.84 11.49 17.55
N LEU A 139 2.90 10.77 17.20
CA LEU A 139 3.77 11.09 16.08
C LEU A 139 3.32 10.30 14.83
N PRO A 140 2.81 10.95 13.77
CA PRO A 140 2.62 10.29 12.48
C PRO A 140 3.95 10.15 11.76
N TYR A 141 4.15 8.98 11.17
CA TYR A 141 5.32 8.63 10.38
C TYR A 141 4.88 7.81 9.17
N PHE A 142 5.27 8.22 7.97
CA PHE A 142 4.85 7.53 6.74
C PHE A 142 6.08 7.00 6.00
N LYS A 143 5.92 5.85 5.35
CA LYS A 143 6.87 5.33 4.37
C LYS A 143 6.12 5.05 3.07
N ILE A 144 6.51 5.73 1.99
CA ILE A 144 5.87 5.63 0.68
C ILE A 144 6.89 5.06 -0.29
N PHE A 145 6.56 3.92 -0.89
CA PHE A 145 7.39 3.24 -1.89
C PHE A 145 7.03 3.69 -3.30
N GLU A 146 7.99 3.65 -4.22
CA GLU A 146 7.83 4.09 -5.62
C GLU A 146 6.73 3.32 -6.38
N ASP A 147 6.43 2.10 -5.93
CA ASP A 147 5.45 1.20 -6.53
C ASP A 147 4.00 1.44 -6.05
N GLY A 148 3.81 2.34 -5.08
CA GLY A 148 2.52 2.70 -4.51
C GLY A 148 2.21 2.12 -3.14
N VAL A 149 3.05 1.21 -2.60
CA VAL A 149 2.87 0.74 -1.22
C VAL A 149 3.07 1.91 -0.26
N THR A 150 2.12 2.11 0.65
CA THR A 150 2.18 3.19 1.66
C THR A 150 1.93 2.62 3.04
N LEU A 151 2.86 2.86 3.94
CA LEU A 151 2.79 2.48 5.35
C LEU A 151 2.65 3.75 6.18
N VAL A 152 1.66 3.77 7.07
CA VAL A 152 1.33 4.88 7.95
C VAL A 152 1.44 4.37 9.38
N LYS A 153 2.41 4.88 10.15
CA LYS A 153 2.59 4.52 11.55
C LYS A 153 2.20 5.70 12.43
N TYR A 154 1.42 5.42 13.46
CA TYR A 154 1.20 6.33 14.57
C TYR A 154 2.00 5.82 15.76
N LYS A 155 3.06 6.55 16.12
CA LYS A 155 3.91 6.18 17.25
C LYS A 155 3.44 6.83 18.53
N LEU A 156 3.27 6.02 19.55
CA LEU A 156 2.97 6.43 20.92
C LEU A 156 3.95 5.74 21.86
N LYS A 157 4.62 6.52 22.71
CA LYS A 157 5.52 6.02 23.74
C LYS A 157 5.19 6.67 25.07
N SER A 158 5.28 5.92 26.15
CA SER A 158 5.02 6.44 27.50
C SER A 158 5.79 5.66 28.55
N LYS A 159 6.10 6.34 29.65
CA LYS A 159 6.56 5.75 30.90
C LYS A 159 5.46 5.92 31.94
N SER A 160 4.42 5.10 31.84
CA SER A 160 3.28 5.11 32.74
C SER A 160 3.04 3.73 33.32
N GLU A 161 2.54 3.70 34.55
CA GLU A 161 2.16 2.46 35.23
C GLU A 161 0.76 2.04 34.77
N GLU A 162 0.69 0.93 34.04
CA GLU A 162 -0.56 0.46 33.44
C GLU A 162 -0.80 -1.00 33.83
N GLU A 163 -1.97 -1.32 34.38
CA GLU A 163 -2.38 -2.71 34.53
C GLU A 163 -2.63 -3.34 33.16
N VAL A 164 -2.31 -4.62 32.98
CA VAL A 164 -2.38 -5.30 31.67
C VAL A 164 -3.74 -5.16 30.98
N ALA A 165 -4.84 -5.19 31.74
CA ALA A 165 -6.18 -5.07 31.18
C ALA A 165 -6.41 -3.67 30.59
N ASP A 166 -6.09 -2.62 31.36
CA ASP A 166 -6.18 -1.23 30.93
C ASP A 166 -5.21 -0.92 29.79
N PHE A 167 -4.01 -1.47 29.84
CA PHE A 167 -3.02 -1.37 28.77
C PHE A 167 -3.56 -1.93 27.46
N ILE A 168 -4.22 -3.09 27.49
CA ILE A 168 -4.80 -3.70 26.29
C ILE A 168 -6.01 -2.91 25.79
N GLU A 169 -6.96 -2.59 26.67
CA GLU A 169 -8.23 -1.94 26.31
C GLU A 169 -8.03 -0.49 25.83
N ASN A 170 -7.19 0.28 26.53
CA ASN A 170 -7.08 1.72 26.31
C ASN A 170 -5.88 2.11 25.44
N LEU A 171 -4.79 1.32 25.45
CA LEU A 171 -3.58 1.62 24.71
C LEU A 171 -3.48 0.73 23.47
N VAL A 172 -3.28 -0.59 23.60
CA VAL A 172 -3.15 -1.49 22.43
C VAL A 172 -4.35 -1.39 21.47
N ASN A 173 -5.56 -1.22 22.00
CA ASN A 173 -6.79 -1.06 21.23
C ASN A 173 -7.16 0.38 20.86
N MET A 174 -6.34 1.37 21.19
CA MET A 174 -6.60 2.78 20.85
C MET A 174 -6.97 2.98 19.38
N GLY A 175 -6.32 2.27 18.45
CA GLY A 175 -6.60 2.36 17.01
C GLY A 175 -7.95 1.80 16.55
N LEU A 176 -8.67 1.05 17.39
CA LEU A 176 -10.06 0.62 17.12
C LEU A 176 -11.09 1.61 17.66
N ASN A 177 -10.70 2.41 18.64
CA ASN A 177 -11.58 3.29 19.36
C ASN A 177 -11.68 4.65 18.65
N LYS A 178 -12.78 5.35 18.91
CA LYS A 178 -13.01 6.69 18.38
C LYS A 178 -12.49 7.75 19.35
N PHE A 179 -11.87 8.79 18.82
CA PHE A 179 -11.36 9.93 19.58
C PHE A 179 -12.46 10.94 19.85
N LEU A 180 -12.45 11.49 21.07
CA LEU A 180 -13.34 12.58 21.45
C LEU A 180 -13.01 13.86 20.67
N ASP A 181 -11.72 14.11 20.46
CA ASP A 181 -11.21 15.26 19.72
C ASP A 181 -9.83 14.93 19.12
N ILE A 182 -9.49 15.51 17.98
CA ILE A 182 -8.18 15.41 17.34
C ILE A 182 -7.74 16.81 16.94
N LYS A 183 -6.59 17.26 17.44
CA LYS A 183 -5.95 18.51 17.04
C LYS A 183 -4.68 18.24 16.26
N VAL A 184 -4.66 18.65 15.00
CA VAL A 184 -3.57 18.42 14.04
C VAL A 184 -2.84 19.74 13.73
N SER A 185 -1.77 19.67 12.95
CA SER A 185 -1.12 20.88 12.44
C SER A 185 -2.08 21.68 11.56
N PRO A 186 -1.95 23.02 11.51
CA PRO A 186 -2.78 23.87 10.65
C PRO A 186 -2.76 23.43 9.19
N SER A 187 -1.63 22.95 8.68
CA SER A 187 -1.48 22.46 7.31
C SER A 187 -2.35 21.25 7.03
N VAL A 188 -2.39 20.27 7.95
CA VAL A 188 -3.26 19.10 7.83
C VAL A 188 -4.73 19.51 7.81
N SER A 189 -5.16 20.39 8.73
CA SER A 189 -6.54 20.85 8.83
C SER A 189 -6.98 21.69 7.61
N LYS A 190 -6.08 22.52 7.07
CA LYS A 190 -6.31 23.26 5.82
C LYS A 190 -6.51 22.32 4.64
N LEU A 191 -5.62 21.34 4.49
CA LEU A 191 -5.58 20.47 3.32
C LEU A 191 -6.60 19.34 3.39
N SER A 192 -7.02 18.87 4.56
CA SER A 192 -7.96 17.75 4.70
C SER A 192 -9.29 18.01 3.99
N SER A 193 -9.92 19.15 4.28
CA SER A 193 -11.20 19.53 3.66
C SER A 193 -11.04 19.77 2.17
N ILE A 194 -9.97 20.44 1.74
CA ILE A 194 -9.69 20.71 0.33
C ILE A 194 -9.48 19.40 -0.43
N ALA A 195 -8.60 18.53 0.07
CA ALA A 195 -8.32 17.23 -0.55
C ALA A 195 -9.59 16.38 -0.67
N TYR A 196 -10.42 16.34 0.37
CA TYR A 196 -11.69 15.62 0.33
C TYR A 196 -12.63 16.17 -0.74
N MET A 197 -12.79 17.48 -0.84
CA MET A 197 -13.64 18.10 -1.86
C MET A 197 -13.16 17.77 -3.27
N TYR A 198 -11.84 17.79 -3.48
CA TYR A 198 -11.22 17.49 -4.76
C TYR A 198 -11.34 16.00 -5.13
N SER A 199 -11.44 15.11 -4.16
CA SER A 199 -11.63 13.67 -4.40
C SER A 199 -13.01 13.31 -5.00
N ILE A 200 -14.01 14.20 -4.91
CA ILE A 200 -15.38 13.91 -5.33
C ILE A 200 -15.64 14.45 -6.75
N LYS A 201 -16.38 13.69 -7.57
CA LYS A 201 -16.89 14.20 -8.85
C LYS A 201 -17.89 15.32 -8.62
N GLN A 202 -17.53 16.54 -8.99
CA GLN A 202 -18.34 17.74 -8.78
C GLN A 202 -18.78 18.40 -10.09
N SER A 203 -19.96 19.02 -10.07
CA SER A 203 -20.44 19.91 -11.13
C SER A 203 -19.67 21.24 -11.14
N ILE A 204 -19.72 22.00 -12.24
CA ILE A 204 -19.01 23.30 -12.37
C ILE A 204 -19.43 24.27 -11.24
N PHE A 205 -20.72 24.33 -10.92
CA PHE A 205 -21.22 25.21 -9.85
C PHE A 205 -20.71 24.80 -8.46
N SER A 206 -20.69 23.49 -8.19
CA SER A 206 -20.13 22.92 -6.96
C SER A 206 -18.62 23.21 -6.84
N ARG A 207 -17.87 23.18 -7.94
CA ARG A 207 -16.44 23.53 -7.96
C ARG A 207 -16.20 25.00 -7.65
N PHE A 208 -17.07 25.89 -8.14
CA PHE A 208 -16.98 27.31 -7.81
C PHE A 208 -17.22 27.56 -6.31
N GLN A 209 -18.28 26.95 -5.75
CA GLN A 209 -18.54 27.00 -4.31
C GLN A 209 -17.37 26.45 -3.52
N CYS A 210 -16.81 25.31 -3.96
CA CYS A 210 -15.62 24.71 -3.37
C CYS A 210 -14.43 25.67 -3.29
N LEU A 211 -14.09 26.38 -4.39
CA LEU A 211 -12.98 27.33 -4.37
C LEU A 211 -13.22 28.51 -3.42
N ARG A 212 -14.46 29.00 -3.36
CA ARG A 212 -14.82 30.09 -2.45
C ARG A 212 -14.74 29.64 -1.00
N ASP A 213 -15.34 28.50 -0.69
CA ASP A 213 -15.46 27.97 0.67
C ASP A 213 -14.08 27.50 1.17
N ALA A 214 -13.22 26.98 0.30
CA ALA A 214 -11.82 26.67 0.61
C ALA A 214 -11.04 27.92 1.08
N LYS A 215 -11.21 29.08 0.43
CA LYS A 215 -10.54 30.32 0.88
C LYS A 215 -11.00 30.76 2.27
N VAL A 216 -12.29 30.66 2.55
CA VAL A 216 -12.84 30.97 3.88
C VAL A 216 -12.29 29.99 4.92
N HIS A 217 -12.28 28.70 4.61
CA HIS A 217 -11.73 27.65 5.46
C HIS A 217 -10.26 27.89 5.83
N LEU A 218 -9.42 28.23 4.84
CA LEU A 218 -7.99 28.52 5.07
C LEU A 218 -7.78 29.65 6.10
N ASN A 219 -8.60 30.70 6.03
CA ASN A 219 -8.55 31.82 6.97
C ASN A 219 -9.05 31.41 8.36
N GLU A 220 -10.16 30.67 8.44
CA GLU A 220 -10.72 30.18 9.70
C GLU A 220 -9.73 29.28 10.44
N VAL A 221 -9.04 28.37 9.75
CA VAL A 221 -8.03 27.51 10.36
C VAL A 221 -6.88 28.31 10.97
N ASN A 222 -6.42 29.36 10.30
CA ASN A 222 -5.37 30.24 10.84
C ASN A 222 -5.82 30.96 12.11
N ASN A 223 -7.08 31.41 12.16
CA ASN A 223 -7.64 32.13 13.30
C ASN A 223 -7.88 31.22 14.53
N ARG A 224 -8.16 29.94 14.30
CA ARG A 224 -8.45 28.95 15.36
C ARG A 224 -7.23 28.16 15.85
N ALA A 225 -6.09 28.29 15.17
CA ALA A 225 -4.88 27.60 15.54
C ALA A 225 -4.33 28.13 16.88
N THR A 226 -4.16 27.24 17.86
CA THR A 226 -3.65 27.59 19.20
C THR A 226 -2.30 26.93 19.45
N ASP A 227 -1.45 27.61 20.22
CA ASP A 227 -0.19 27.01 20.68
C ASP A 227 -0.46 26.05 21.84
N TYR A 228 0.08 24.84 21.73
CA TYR A 228 0.06 23.80 22.75
C TYR A 228 1.47 23.62 23.30
N GLU A 229 1.63 23.70 24.62
CA GLU A 229 2.92 23.50 25.27
C GLU A 229 3.18 22.01 25.54
N TYR A 230 4.32 21.52 25.06
CA TYR A 230 4.77 20.14 25.24
C TYR A 230 6.28 20.09 25.42
N GLU A 231 6.75 19.51 26.53
CA GLU A 231 8.20 19.36 26.83
C GLU A 231 9.00 20.66 26.62
N ASN A 232 8.46 21.78 27.10
CA ASN A 232 9.02 23.14 26.93
C ASN A 232 9.06 23.68 25.49
N LYS A 233 8.33 23.05 24.55
CA LYS A 233 8.16 23.50 23.17
C LYS A 233 6.71 23.90 22.91
N LYS A 234 6.50 24.83 21.99
CA LYS A 234 5.17 25.22 21.52
C LYS A 234 4.89 24.59 20.16
N ILE A 235 3.81 23.82 20.08
CA ILE A 235 3.33 23.20 18.84
C ILE A 235 2.01 23.86 18.50
N LYS A 236 1.88 24.38 17.28
CA LYS A 236 0.65 25.01 16.84
C LYS A 236 -0.32 23.94 16.37
N LEU A 237 -1.49 23.85 17.01
CA LEU A 237 -2.49 22.83 16.71
C LEU A 237 -3.87 23.45 16.50
N VAL A 238 -4.70 22.77 15.71
CA VAL A 238 -6.09 23.16 15.44
C VAL A 238 -6.94 21.91 15.36
N GLU A 239 -8.21 22.01 15.76
CA GLU A 239 -9.17 20.91 15.63
C GLU A 239 -9.28 20.46 14.17
N LEU A 240 -9.28 19.14 13.96
CA LEU A 240 -9.50 18.55 12.64
C LEU A 240 -10.96 18.79 12.23
N PRO A 241 -11.24 19.31 11.01
CA PRO A 241 -12.60 19.58 10.59
C PRO A 241 -13.41 18.28 10.51
N ARG A 242 -14.55 18.26 11.20
CA ARG A 242 -15.43 17.08 11.28
C ARG A 242 -16.90 17.45 11.17
N VAL A 243 -17.71 16.48 10.77
CA VAL A 243 -19.17 16.57 10.82
C VAL A 243 -19.61 16.30 12.27
N GLU A 244 -20.59 17.06 12.76
CA GLU A 244 -21.14 16.88 14.12
C GLU A 244 -21.51 15.42 14.38
N ASN A 245 -21.13 14.90 15.56
CA ASN A 245 -21.30 13.52 16.02
C ASN A 245 -20.51 12.43 15.28
N ASN A 246 -19.66 12.78 14.31
CA ASN A 246 -18.72 11.83 13.73
C ASN A 246 -17.36 11.95 14.40
N HIS A 247 -17.02 10.94 15.20
CA HIS A 247 -15.73 10.85 15.86
C HIS A 247 -14.74 10.08 14.99
N ASP A 248 -13.55 10.66 14.80
CA ASP A 248 -12.46 10.07 14.04
C ASP A 248 -11.73 8.98 14.83
N ASN A 249 -11.09 8.08 14.11
CA ASN A 249 -10.14 7.11 14.65
C ASN A 249 -8.86 7.12 13.79
N PHE A 250 -7.88 6.29 14.10
CA PHE A 250 -6.66 6.24 13.29
C PHE A 250 -6.92 5.79 11.84
N SER A 251 -7.96 5.02 11.57
CA SER A 251 -8.32 4.66 10.19
C SER A 251 -8.79 5.88 9.40
N SER A 252 -9.75 6.65 9.92
CA SER A 252 -10.25 7.85 9.23
C SER A 252 -9.16 8.93 9.11
N LEU A 253 -8.30 9.06 10.12
CA LEU A 253 -7.14 9.94 10.06
C LEU A 253 -6.14 9.49 8.98
N THR A 254 -5.90 8.18 8.84
CA THR A 254 -5.04 7.63 7.78
C THR A 254 -5.59 7.96 6.40
N LEU A 255 -6.89 7.75 6.18
CA LEU A 255 -7.56 8.11 4.93
C LEU A 255 -7.44 9.61 4.65
N THR A 256 -7.55 10.45 5.68
CA THR A 256 -7.38 11.90 5.56
C THR A 256 -5.98 12.25 5.06
N TYR A 257 -4.93 11.70 5.67
CA TYR A 257 -3.56 11.92 5.21
C TYR A 257 -3.32 11.39 3.79
N LEU A 258 -3.81 10.18 3.46
CA LEU A 258 -3.66 9.62 2.11
C LEU A 258 -4.36 10.50 1.06
N ASN A 259 -5.53 11.05 1.37
CA ASN A 259 -6.22 11.99 0.50
C ASN A 259 -5.43 13.29 0.32
N ILE A 260 -4.82 13.82 1.40
CA ILE A 260 -3.96 15.01 1.32
C ILE A 260 -2.73 14.73 0.44
N ILE A 261 -2.06 13.59 0.63
CA ILE A 261 -0.89 13.19 -0.15
C ILE A 261 -1.27 13.06 -1.63
N ASN A 262 -2.40 12.41 -1.92
CA ASN A 262 -2.97 12.30 -3.26
C ASN A 262 -3.23 13.69 -3.88
N TYR A 263 -3.85 14.59 -3.13
CA TYR A 263 -4.10 15.97 -3.57
C TYR A 263 -2.79 16.73 -3.89
N ILE A 264 -1.78 16.63 -3.03
CA ILE A 264 -0.47 17.25 -3.24
C ILE A 264 0.25 16.66 -4.45
N TYR A 265 0.15 15.34 -4.64
CA TYR A 265 0.75 14.65 -5.77
C TYR A 265 0.10 15.05 -7.11
N ILE A 266 -1.23 15.13 -7.16
CA ILE A 266 -1.93 15.59 -8.36
C ILE A 266 -1.58 17.06 -8.66
N ALA A 267 -1.28 17.85 -7.62
CA ALA A 267 -1.09 19.31 -7.67
C ALA A 267 -2.13 19.97 -8.58
N PRO A 268 -3.42 19.81 -8.27
CA PRO A 268 -4.47 20.35 -9.12
C PRO A 268 -4.30 21.87 -9.24
N LYS A 269 -4.30 22.35 -10.48
CA LYS A 269 -4.23 23.79 -10.71
C LYS A 269 -5.51 24.43 -10.22
N ASN A 270 -5.41 25.31 -9.23
CA ASN A 270 -6.53 26.06 -8.67
C ASN A 270 -6.94 27.24 -9.56
N ASP A 271 -7.08 26.97 -10.85
CA ASP A 271 -7.38 27.95 -11.89
C ASP A 271 -8.67 27.59 -12.65
N TRP A 272 -8.92 28.31 -13.75
CA TRP A 272 -10.07 28.09 -14.62
C TRP A 272 -10.13 26.65 -15.18
N GLN A 273 -9.02 25.92 -15.22
CA GLN A 273 -8.98 24.54 -15.71
C GLN A 273 -9.70 23.60 -14.73
N PHE A 274 -9.51 23.77 -13.43
CA PHE A 274 -10.27 23.01 -12.44
C PHE A 274 -11.76 23.32 -12.53
N LEU A 275 -12.14 24.59 -12.68
CA LEU A 275 -13.55 24.98 -12.82
C LEU A 275 -14.22 24.28 -14.01
N LEU A 276 -13.61 24.31 -15.20
CA LEU A 276 -14.19 23.74 -16.42
C LEU A 276 -14.07 22.21 -16.48
N PHE A 277 -12.89 21.67 -16.22
CA PHE A 277 -12.58 20.26 -16.50
C PHE A 277 -12.53 19.38 -15.26
N GLY A 278 -12.41 19.97 -14.07
CA GLY A 278 -12.25 19.24 -12.82
C GLY A 278 -10.89 18.54 -12.77
N ILE A 279 -10.80 17.48 -11.97
CA ILE A 279 -9.59 16.67 -11.86
C ILE A 279 -9.70 15.48 -12.79
N LYS A 280 -8.71 15.32 -13.67
CA LYS A 280 -8.68 14.23 -14.66
C LYS A 280 -8.45 12.85 -14.06
N GLN A 281 -7.72 12.76 -12.94
CA GLN A 281 -7.31 11.50 -12.32
C GLN A 281 -7.44 11.60 -10.81
N ASN A 282 -8.28 10.76 -10.21
CA ASN A 282 -8.16 10.47 -8.79
C ASN A 282 -7.29 9.22 -8.68
N ILE A 283 -6.20 9.31 -7.92
CA ILE A 283 -5.47 8.10 -7.52
C ILE A 283 -6.43 7.24 -6.72
N HIS A 284 -6.65 6.03 -7.21
CA HIS A 284 -7.49 5.06 -6.53
C HIS A 284 -6.68 4.47 -5.37
N GLN A 285 -7.07 4.83 -4.15
CA GLN A 285 -6.69 4.04 -3.00
C GLN A 285 -7.34 2.66 -3.14
N SER A 286 -6.55 1.60 -2.95
CA SER A 286 -7.10 0.25 -3.02
C SER A 286 -8.13 0.05 -1.89
N ASN A 287 -9.18 -0.73 -2.16
CA ASN A 287 -10.19 -1.08 -1.16
C ASN A 287 -9.66 -1.96 -0.01
N TYR A 288 -8.37 -2.31 -0.07
CA TYR A 288 -7.72 -3.12 0.93
C TYR A 288 -6.78 -2.24 1.76
N TRP A 289 -6.96 -2.35 3.07
CA TRP A 289 -6.16 -1.71 4.07
C TRP A 289 -6.05 -2.65 5.26
N SER A 290 -4.95 -2.55 5.99
CA SER A 290 -4.65 -3.33 7.19
C SER A 290 -4.24 -2.40 8.30
N GLY A 291 -4.67 -2.66 9.53
CA GLY A 291 -4.26 -1.91 10.72
C GLY A 291 -3.82 -2.87 11.83
N ARG A 292 -2.55 -2.80 12.24
CA ARG A 292 -1.97 -3.67 13.27
C ARG A 292 -1.13 -2.87 14.27
N PRO A 293 -1.29 -3.11 15.58
CA PRO A 293 -0.37 -2.58 16.57
C PRO A 293 0.92 -3.41 16.61
N TYR A 294 2.05 -2.71 16.65
CA TYR A 294 3.37 -3.25 16.95
C TYR A 294 3.74 -2.77 18.34
N VAL A 295 3.71 -3.67 19.32
CA VAL A 295 3.85 -3.38 20.75
C VAL A 295 5.25 -3.78 21.21
N TYR A 296 5.96 -2.83 21.80
CA TYR A 296 7.27 -3.01 22.40
C TYR A 296 7.15 -2.80 23.92
N LEU A 297 7.31 -3.87 24.69
CA LEU A 297 7.36 -3.81 26.16
C LEU A 297 8.81 -3.65 26.60
N ILE A 298 9.16 -2.44 27.03
CA ILE A 298 10.51 -2.07 27.44
C ILE A 298 10.74 -2.46 28.89
N ASP A 299 9.81 -2.10 29.79
CA ASP A 299 9.87 -2.47 31.20
C ASP A 299 8.48 -2.83 31.77
N PHE A 300 8.48 -3.81 32.68
CA PHE A 300 7.28 -4.34 33.32
C PHE A 300 7.61 -5.06 34.62
N LYS A 301 6.60 -5.18 35.48
CA LYS A 301 6.74 -5.70 36.83
C LYS A 301 7.32 -7.11 36.86
N SER A 302 8.40 -7.26 37.64
CA SER A 302 9.12 -8.52 37.80
C SER A 302 9.70 -9.08 36.49
N LYS A 303 10.03 -8.22 35.53
CA LYS A 303 10.80 -8.53 34.32
C LYS A 303 12.04 -9.37 34.68
N LYS A 304 12.24 -10.45 33.95
CA LYS A 304 13.34 -11.40 34.15
C LYS A 304 14.53 -11.07 33.27
N ARG A 305 15.67 -11.64 33.67
CA ARG A 305 16.93 -11.50 32.94
C ARG A 305 16.87 -12.15 31.58
N LYS A 306 16.27 -13.34 31.45
CA LYS A 306 16.15 -14.05 30.18
C LYS A 306 14.73 -13.95 29.62
N SER A 307 14.61 -13.80 28.31
CA SER A 307 13.34 -13.79 27.58
C SER A 307 12.54 -15.09 27.80
N SER A 308 13.19 -16.25 27.85
CA SER A 308 12.56 -17.56 28.09
C SER A 308 11.86 -17.65 29.44
N GLN A 309 12.45 -17.01 30.45
CA GLN A 309 11.86 -16.92 31.79
C GLN A 309 10.65 -15.98 31.81
N ASN A 310 10.66 -14.91 31.02
CA ASN A 310 9.51 -14.03 30.87
C ASN A 310 8.36 -14.80 30.21
N ASN A 311 8.60 -15.54 29.13
CA ASN A 311 7.56 -16.32 28.46
C ASN A 311 6.89 -17.31 29.42
N ASN A 312 7.69 -18.10 30.14
CA ASN A 312 7.13 -19.09 31.07
C ASN A 312 6.30 -18.44 32.19
N LYS A 313 6.67 -17.24 32.63
CA LYS A 313 5.98 -16.55 33.72
C LYS A 313 4.75 -15.76 33.25
N PHE A 314 4.82 -15.12 32.09
CA PHE A 314 3.87 -14.09 31.63
C PHE A 314 3.17 -14.44 30.31
N TYR A 315 3.13 -15.72 29.93
CA TYR A 315 2.54 -16.14 28.65
C TYR A 315 1.08 -15.69 28.50
N LYS A 316 0.28 -15.68 29.57
CA LYS A 316 -1.13 -15.30 29.51
C LYS A 316 -1.30 -13.83 29.15
N GLU A 317 -0.47 -12.98 29.75
CA GLU A 317 -0.46 -11.55 29.52
C GLU A 317 0.03 -11.23 28.11
N PHE A 318 1.08 -11.90 27.64
CA PHE A 318 1.58 -11.76 26.27
C PHE A 318 0.55 -12.21 25.23
N ILE A 319 -0.16 -13.31 25.47
CA ILE A 319 -1.29 -13.73 24.63
C ILE A 319 -2.38 -12.67 24.64
N GLY A 320 -2.75 -12.15 25.81
CA GLY A 320 -3.79 -11.13 25.93
C GLY A 320 -3.46 -9.86 25.13
N ILE A 321 -2.19 -9.43 25.16
CA ILE A 321 -1.71 -8.28 24.37
C ILE A 321 -1.78 -8.59 22.87
N LEU A 322 -1.29 -9.76 22.46
CA LEU A 322 -1.23 -10.14 21.04
C LEU A 322 -2.63 -10.33 20.43
N GLN A 323 -3.55 -10.94 21.19
CA GLN A 323 -4.95 -11.13 20.82
C GLN A 323 -5.78 -9.86 21.00
N ARG A 324 -5.23 -8.87 21.71
CA ARG A 324 -5.87 -7.60 22.00
C ARG A 324 -7.16 -7.75 22.81
N ALA A 325 -7.20 -8.79 23.64
CA ALA A 325 -8.30 -9.12 24.51
C ALA A 325 -7.74 -9.83 25.74
N TYR A 326 -7.99 -9.29 26.93
CA TYR A 326 -7.56 -9.91 28.16
C TYR A 326 -8.70 -10.68 28.79
N ASN A 327 -8.55 -12.00 28.92
CA ASN A 327 -9.42 -12.80 29.76
C ASN A 327 -8.53 -13.72 30.64
N PRO A 328 -8.46 -13.44 31.96
CA PRO A 328 -7.59 -14.19 32.87
C PRO A 328 -8.02 -15.65 33.06
N TYR A 329 -9.25 -15.98 32.65
CA TYR A 329 -9.88 -17.30 32.79
C TYR A 329 -9.81 -18.15 31.52
N THR A 330 -9.26 -17.64 30.41
CA THR A 330 -9.15 -18.41 29.17
C THR A 330 -8.25 -19.62 29.39
N THR A 331 -8.79 -20.81 29.21
CA THR A 331 -8.05 -22.06 29.30
C THR A 331 -7.25 -22.30 28.03
N ILE A 332 -5.92 -22.19 28.16
CA ILE A 332 -4.87 -22.76 27.31
C ILE A 332 -5.10 -22.50 25.81
N GLN A 333 -4.74 -21.29 25.38
CA GLN A 333 -4.12 -21.12 24.08
C GLN A 333 -2.61 -21.10 24.29
N ASP A 334 -1.90 -21.85 23.44
CA ASP A 334 -0.44 -21.79 23.44
C ASP A 334 -0.01 -20.44 22.87
N LEU A 335 0.99 -19.84 23.50
CA LEU A 335 1.66 -18.66 22.96
C LEU A 335 2.21 -19.04 21.57
N PRO A 336 2.06 -18.19 20.54
CA PRO A 336 2.69 -18.45 19.26
C PRO A 336 4.19 -18.70 19.41
N GLU A 337 4.77 -19.37 18.42
CA GLU A 337 6.20 -19.66 18.43
C GLU A 337 6.99 -18.36 18.67
N ASP A 338 7.88 -18.39 19.67
CA ASP A 338 8.77 -17.27 19.94
C ASP A 338 9.82 -17.18 18.84
N MET A 339 9.82 -16.05 18.14
CA MET A 339 10.65 -15.77 16.97
C MET A 339 12.04 -15.26 17.33
N ARG A 340 12.40 -15.28 18.61
CA ARG A 340 13.70 -14.79 19.09
C ARG A 340 14.87 -15.61 18.56
N TYR A 341 15.98 -14.92 18.33
CA TYR A 341 17.28 -15.54 18.07
C TYR A 341 18.16 -15.54 19.33
N PHE A 342 17.97 -14.55 20.20
CA PHE A 342 18.74 -14.37 21.42
C PHE A 342 17.80 -14.26 22.63
N GLU A 343 18.38 -14.28 23.84
CA GLU A 343 17.62 -14.20 25.09
C GLU A 343 17.29 -12.77 25.54
N ASP A 344 17.52 -11.80 24.66
CA ASP A 344 17.39 -10.36 24.86
C ASP A 344 15.96 -9.83 24.67
N SER A 345 15.17 -10.46 23.80
CA SER A 345 13.74 -10.19 23.62
C SER A 345 12.98 -11.47 23.28
N SER A 346 11.69 -11.48 23.57
CA SER A 346 10.74 -12.44 23.01
C SER A 346 9.94 -11.76 21.92
N ASP A 347 9.74 -12.43 20.79
CA ASP A 347 9.12 -11.87 19.60
C ASP A 347 7.94 -12.73 19.17
N PHE A 348 6.73 -12.17 19.17
CA PHE A 348 5.51 -12.88 18.78
C PHE A 348 4.79 -12.13 17.67
N ILE A 349 4.44 -12.86 16.61
CA ILE A 349 3.66 -12.35 15.48
C ILE A 349 2.34 -13.12 15.43
N SER A 350 1.27 -12.40 15.16
CA SER A 350 -0.01 -12.98 14.76
C SER A 350 -0.63 -12.13 13.66
N SER A 351 -1.73 -12.61 13.08
CA SER A 351 -2.53 -11.80 12.14
C SER A 351 -3.07 -10.50 12.74
N SER A 352 -3.21 -10.40 14.08
CA SER A 352 -3.79 -9.25 14.79
C SER A 352 -2.78 -8.20 15.24
N GLY A 353 -1.49 -8.54 15.34
CA GLY A 353 -0.44 -7.62 15.79
C GLY A 353 0.92 -8.27 15.98
N TYR A 354 1.84 -7.49 16.53
CA TYR A 354 3.19 -7.94 16.89
C TYR A 354 3.50 -7.50 18.32
N LEU A 355 4.17 -8.38 19.07
CA LEU A 355 4.63 -8.13 20.43
C LEU A 355 6.12 -8.44 20.53
N CYS A 356 6.90 -7.47 20.97
CA CYS A 356 8.29 -7.61 21.38
C CYS A 356 8.40 -7.32 22.88
N ALA A 357 8.77 -8.31 23.68
CA ALA A 357 8.96 -8.15 25.12
C ALA A 357 10.45 -8.24 25.47
N PHE A 358 11.06 -7.12 25.86
CA PHE A 358 12.49 -7.07 26.17
C PHE A 358 12.79 -7.75 27.51
N SER A 359 13.95 -8.41 27.60
CA SER A 359 14.53 -8.94 28.82
C SER A 359 15.49 -7.92 29.46
N SER A 360 15.96 -8.19 30.67
CA SER A 360 16.88 -7.28 31.37
C SER A 360 18.35 -7.45 30.95
N ILE A 361 18.64 -8.22 29.88
CA ILE A 361 19.99 -8.39 29.34
C ILE A 361 20.46 -7.12 28.62
N LEU A 362 19.57 -6.47 27.88
CA LEU A 362 19.90 -5.24 27.17
C LEU A 362 19.87 -4.04 28.12
N ASN A 363 20.81 -3.13 27.92
CA ASN A 363 20.75 -1.78 28.46
C ASN A 363 19.82 -0.90 27.60
N ASP A 364 19.52 0.31 28.07
CA ASP A 364 18.59 1.22 27.38
C ASP A 364 18.98 1.53 25.94
N ASN A 365 20.28 1.71 25.66
CA ASN A 365 20.78 1.94 24.31
C ASN A 365 20.57 0.73 23.40
N GLY A 366 20.83 -0.48 23.93
CA GLY A 366 20.60 -1.74 23.21
C GLY A 366 19.12 -1.97 22.92
N VAL A 367 18.24 -1.68 23.88
CA VAL A 367 16.78 -1.72 23.67
C VAL A 367 16.38 -0.75 22.57
N LYS A 368 16.83 0.51 22.64
CA LYS A 368 16.52 1.54 21.65
C LYS A 368 16.94 1.13 20.24
N GLN A 369 18.17 0.64 20.08
CA GLN A 369 18.65 0.17 18.78
C GLN A 369 17.86 -1.05 18.30
N SER A 370 17.54 -1.99 19.18
CA SER A 370 16.72 -3.15 18.84
C SER A 370 15.31 -2.75 18.40
N ILE A 371 14.70 -1.71 18.99
CA ILE A 371 13.40 -1.21 18.53
C ILE A 371 13.51 -0.76 17.06
N TYR A 372 14.53 0.03 16.69
CA TYR A 372 14.72 0.43 15.29
C TYR A 372 14.92 -0.78 14.37
N ASP A 373 15.73 -1.77 14.77
CA ASP A 373 15.92 -2.99 13.98
C ASP A 373 14.58 -3.72 13.75
N LYS A 374 13.76 -3.89 14.79
CA LYS A 374 12.42 -4.52 14.69
C LYS A 374 11.43 -3.64 13.90
N GLU A 375 11.55 -2.33 13.96
CA GLU A 375 10.72 -1.40 13.18
C GLU A 375 10.99 -1.47 11.68
N ILE A 376 12.23 -1.68 11.29
CA ILE A 376 12.59 -1.92 9.89
C ILE A 376 12.01 -3.27 9.45
N ILE A 377 12.20 -4.33 10.24
CA ILE A 377 11.67 -5.66 9.91
C ILE A 377 10.13 -5.61 9.77
N SER A 378 9.43 -4.88 10.63
CA SER A 378 7.98 -4.71 10.50
C SER A 378 7.55 -3.97 9.24
N GLU A 379 8.33 -2.99 8.78
CA GLU A 379 8.07 -2.31 7.49
C GLU A 379 8.13 -3.29 6.32
N TYR A 380 9.12 -4.17 6.29
CA TYR A 380 9.23 -5.17 5.23
C TYR A 380 8.17 -6.27 5.33
N LEU A 381 7.77 -6.66 6.54
CA LEU A 381 6.62 -7.55 6.74
C LEU A 381 5.36 -6.97 6.12
N GLU A 382 5.03 -5.72 6.47
CA GLU A 382 3.85 -5.03 5.94
C GLU A 382 3.98 -4.78 4.43
N TYR A 383 5.14 -4.31 3.95
CA TYR A 383 5.38 -4.11 2.53
C TYR A 383 5.14 -5.40 1.72
N GLY A 384 5.76 -6.51 2.12
CA GLY A 384 5.58 -7.81 1.47
C GLY A 384 4.12 -8.26 1.46
N TYR A 385 3.39 -8.02 2.55
CA TYR A 385 1.96 -8.32 2.63
C TYR A 385 1.11 -7.44 1.68
N ILE A 386 1.35 -6.13 1.66
CA ILE A 386 0.61 -5.18 0.83
C ILE A 386 0.85 -5.43 -0.65
N ILE A 387 2.11 -5.61 -1.08
CA ILE A 387 2.43 -5.71 -2.50
C ILE A 387 1.78 -6.92 -3.16
N HIS A 388 1.73 -8.07 -2.48
CA HIS A 388 1.00 -9.25 -2.97
C HIS A 388 -0.50 -8.99 -3.08
N ARG A 389 -1.09 -8.27 -2.12
CA ARG A 389 -2.51 -7.89 -2.17
C ARG A 389 -2.79 -6.90 -3.29
N ALA A 390 -1.88 -5.96 -3.55
CA ALA A 390 -1.94 -5.05 -4.66
C ALA A 390 -1.89 -5.80 -6.00
N LEU A 391 -0.98 -6.76 -6.18
CA LEU A 391 -0.93 -7.62 -7.37
C LEU A 391 -2.23 -8.41 -7.57
N LYS A 392 -2.77 -9.01 -6.49
CA LYS A 392 -4.06 -9.72 -6.55
C LYS A 392 -5.20 -8.81 -7.04
N ALA A 393 -5.20 -7.55 -6.63
CA ALA A 393 -6.15 -6.55 -7.08
C ALA A 393 -5.91 -6.18 -8.56
N LYS A 394 -4.66 -5.93 -8.97
CA LYS A 394 -4.31 -5.64 -10.37
C LYS A 394 -4.75 -6.75 -11.34
N ILE A 395 -4.57 -8.02 -10.97
CA ILE A 395 -5.03 -9.16 -11.77
C ILE A 395 -6.55 -9.12 -12.01
N GLN A 396 -7.34 -8.61 -11.05
CA GLN A 396 -8.79 -8.48 -11.20
C GLN A 396 -9.20 -7.55 -12.34
N TYR A 397 -8.38 -6.54 -12.61
CA TYR A 397 -8.69 -5.47 -13.57
C TYR A 397 -7.84 -5.57 -14.84
N SER A 398 -7.05 -6.63 -14.99
CA SER A 398 -6.20 -6.83 -16.17
C SER A 398 -7.05 -7.02 -17.42
N THR A 399 -6.76 -6.25 -18.47
CA THR A 399 -7.59 -6.23 -19.68
C THR A 399 -7.11 -7.21 -20.73
N ASP A 400 -5.79 -7.36 -20.90
CA ASP A 400 -5.20 -8.13 -22.00
C ASP A 400 -4.34 -9.31 -21.53
N LEU A 401 -4.00 -10.21 -22.46
CA LEU A 401 -3.11 -11.35 -22.20
C LEU A 401 -1.69 -10.90 -21.84
N SER A 402 -1.20 -9.84 -22.47
CA SER A 402 0.12 -9.26 -22.18
C SER A 402 0.21 -8.79 -20.73
N ASP A 403 -0.86 -8.17 -20.21
CA ASP A 403 -0.93 -7.73 -18.81
C ASP A 403 -0.89 -8.93 -17.86
N THR A 404 -1.58 -10.03 -18.21
CA THR A 404 -1.55 -11.25 -17.39
C THR A 404 -0.14 -11.85 -17.35
N PHE A 405 0.62 -11.80 -18.45
CA PHE A 405 2.02 -12.25 -18.48
C PHE A 405 2.96 -11.35 -17.68
N SER A 406 2.84 -10.02 -17.78
CA SER A 406 3.66 -9.11 -16.97
C SER A 406 3.37 -9.29 -15.49
N LEU A 407 2.09 -9.40 -15.10
CA LEU A 407 1.70 -9.67 -13.71
C LEU A 407 2.25 -11.00 -13.19
N ARG A 408 2.31 -12.03 -14.04
CA ARG A 408 2.94 -13.31 -13.67
C ARG A 408 4.44 -13.16 -13.44
N SER A 409 5.11 -12.36 -14.25
CA SER A 409 6.53 -12.03 -14.03
C SER A 409 6.71 -11.26 -12.72
N ASP A 410 5.85 -10.29 -12.44
CA ASP A 410 5.90 -9.49 -11.20
C ASP A 410 5.74 -10.38 -9.96
N VAL A 411 4.84 -11.38 -10.00
CA VAL A 411 4.66 -12.34 -8.91
C VAL A 411 5.92 -13.16 -8.67
N ASN A 412 6.58 -13.65 -9.73
CA ASN A 412 7.82 -14.41 -9.59
C ASN A 412 8.94 -13.54 -9.00
N ASN A 413 9.01 -12.26 -9.39
CA ASN A 413 10.00 -11.32 -8.84
C ASN A 413 9.74 -11.02 -7.35
N LEU A 414 8.52 -11.20 -6.83
CA LEU A 414 8.25 -11.04 -5.40
C LEU A 414 8.83 -12.17 -4.54
N ASP A 415 9.21 -13.31 -5.12
CA ASP A 415 9.92 -14.34 -4.36
C ASP A 415 11.34 -13.87 -3.96
N GLU A 416 11.89 -12.87 -4.65
CA GLU A 416 13.15 -12.21 -4.25
C GLU A 416 13.02 -11.47 -2.90
N LEU A 417 11.79 -11.18 -2.43
CA LEU A 417 11.58 -10.54 -1.13
C LEU A 417 12.14 -11.39 0.04
N TYR A 418 12.19 -12.71 -0.12
CA TYR A 418 12.73 -13.63 0.88
C TYR A 418 14.26 -13.55 0.96
N GLU A 419 14.92 -13.02 -0.08
CA GLU A 419 16.37 -12.91 -0.18
C GLU A 419 16.89 -11.51 0.19
N LEU A 420 16.01 -10.54 0.49
CA LEU A 420 16.37 -9.14 0.78
C LEU A 420 17.37 -8.96 1.93
N SER A 421 17.33 -9.84 2.93
CA SER A 421 18.20 -9.75 4.10
C SER A 421 19.50 -10.51 3.90
N TYR A 422 20.61 -10.00 4.47
CA TYR A 422 21.87 -10.75 4.57
C TYR A 422 21.84 -11.83 5.65
N SER A 423 20.99 -11.64 6.67
CA SER A 423 20.89 -12.53 7.82
C SER A 423 19.77 -13.57 7.63
N GLY A 424 20.12 -14.84 7.76
CA GLY A 424 19.17 -15.95 7.76
C GLY A 424 18.13 -15.84 8.89
N GLU A 425 18.46 -15.17 9.99
CA GLU A 425 17.56 -14.88 11.09
C GLU A 425 16.42 -13.95 10.63
N VAL A 426 16.75 -12.82 10.00
CA VAL A 426 15.72 -11.91 9.51
C VAL A 426 14.88 -12.57 8.41
N ARG A 427 15.48 -13.41 7.55
CA ARG A 427 14.74 -14.17 6.52
C ARG A 427 13.72 -15.12 7.13
N SER A 428 14.14 -15.94 8.09
CA SER A 428 13.24 -16.85 8.84
C SER A 428 12.13 -16.08 9.57
N PHE A 429 12.46 -14.90 10.10
CA PHE A 429 11.48 -14.02 10.73
C PHE A 429 10.42 -13.53 9.74
N LEU A 430 10.85 -13.02 8.58
CA LEU A 430 9.96 -12.55 7.53
C LEU A 430 9.09 -13.69 6.96
N GLU A 431 9.68 -14.85 6.71
CA GLU A 431 8.96 -16.02 6.17
C GLU A 431 7.81 -16.43 7.08
N LYS A 432 8.10 -16.67 8.36
CA LYS A 432 7.08 -17.05 9.35
C LYS A 432 6.07 -15.92 9.58
N GLY A 433 6.51 -14.67 9.65
CA GLY A 433 5.60 -13.52 9.77
C GLY A 433 4.62 -13.39 8.61
N TRP A 434 5.09 -13.63 7.38
CA TRP A 434 4.23 -13.68 6.20
C TRP A 434 3.29 -14.89 6.18
N GLN A 435 3.71 -16.04 6.71
CA GLN A 435 2.83 -17.20 6.91
C GLN A 435 1.68 -16.83 7.85
N GLU A 436 1.97 -16.20 9.00
CA GLU A 436 0.97 -15.71 9.96
C GLU A 436 0.02 -14.65 9.38
N PHE A 437 0.53 -13.79 8.48
CA PHE A 437 -0.30 -12.83 7.75
C PHE A 437 -1.15 -13.48 6.64
N GLY A 438 -0.97 -14.78 6.39
CA GLY A 438 -1.72 -15.55 5.39
C GLY A 438 -1.24 -15.34 3.95
N LEU A 439 0.04 -14.99 3.76
CA LEU A 439 0.61 -14.72 2.44
C LEU A 439 0.58 -15.94 1.52
N SER A 440 0.81 -17.14 2.06
CA SER A 440 0.74 -18.41 1.32
C SER A 440 -0.63 -18.61 0.64
N LYS A 441 -1.72 -18.28 1.35
CA LYS A 441 -3.08 -18.30 0.81
C LYS A 441 -3.27 -17.25 -0.27
N ILE A 442 -2.69 -16.06 -0.11
CA ILE A 442 -2.78 -14.98 -1.10
C ILE A 442 -2.04 -15.36 -2.38
N LYS A 443 -0.82 -15.92 -2.29
CA LYS A 443 -0.05 -16.42 -3.42
C LYS A 443 -0.82 -17.48 -4.21
N LYS A 444 -1.35 -18.49 -3.52
CA LYS A 444 -2.18 -19.53 -4.17
C LYS A 444 -3.37 -18.93 -4.92
N GLN A 445 -4.05 -17.95 -4.32
CA GLN A 445 -5.18 -17.25 -4.97
C GLN A 445 -4.74 -16.40 -6.17
N ILE A 446 -3.52 -15.87 -6.16
CA ILE A 446 -2.95 -15.15 -7.29
C ILE A 446 -2.70 -16.11 -8.45
N ASP A 447 -2.03 -17.24 -8.20
CA ASP A 447 -1.71 -18.24 -9.23
C ASP A 447 -2.97 -18.82 -9.87
N GLU A 448 -3.95 -19.23 -9.05
CA GLU A 448 -5.24 -19.72 -9.53
C GLU A 448 -5.93 -18.67 -10.42
N LYS A 449 -5.90 -17.40 -10.02
CA LYS A 449 -6.56 -16.32 -10.76
C LYS A 449 -5.83 -15.98 -12.07
N ILE A 450 -4.50 -15.98 -12.07
CA ILE A 450 -3.70 -15.80 -13.28
C ILE A 450 -4.00 -16.90 -14.29
N ASN A 451 -4.05 -18.16 -13.84
CA ASN A 451 -4.33 -19.29 -14.72
C ASN A 451 -5.75 -19.21 -15.31
N ILE A 452 -6.76 -18.93 -14.47
CA ILE A 452 -8.15 -18.78 -14.93
C ILE A 452 -8.28 -17.62 -15.94
N ASP A 453 -7.68 -16.47 -15.64
CA ASP A 453 -7.75 -15.30 -16.50
C ASP A 453 -7.03 -15.52 -17.84
N HIS A 454 -5.86 -16.16 -17.82
CA HIS A 454 -5.14 -16.57 -19.01
C HIS A 454 -5.96 -17.52 -19.88
N ASP A 455 -6.56 -18.56 -19.29
CA ASP A 455 -7.38 -19.54 -20.02
C ASP A 455 -8.63 -18.90 -20.61
N TYR A 456 -9.29 -18.02 -19.85
CA TYR A 456 -10.45 -17.26 -20.32
C TYR A 456 -10.11 -16.34 -21.50
N LYS A 457 -9.01 -15.58 -21.39
CA LYS A 457 -8.58 -14.67 -22.45
C LYS A 457 -8.10 -15.41 -23.70
N ASN A 458 -7.40 -16.54 -23.54
CA ASN A 458 -7.04 -17.41 -24.65
C ASN A 458 -8.27 -17.99 -25.36
N TYR A 459 -9.28 -18.44 -24.60
CA TYR A 459 -10.55 -18.88 -25.16
C TYR A 459 -11.23 -17.78 -25.97
N LYS A 460 -11.28 -16.54 -25.44
CA LYS A 460 -11.82 -15.38 -26.15
C LYS A 460 -11.04 -15.07 -27.43
N TYR A 461 -9.70 -15.12 -27.38
CA TYR A 461 -8.84 -14.93 -28.54
C TYR A 461 -9.07 -16.02 -29.60
N GLN A 462 -9.22 -17.29 -29.19
CA GLN A 462 -9.54 -18.39 -30.10
C GLN A 462 -10.91 -18.21 -30.77
N ILE A 463 -11.94 -17.76 -30.04
CA ILE A 463 -13.25 -17.42 -30.63
C ILE A 463 -13.10 -16.30 -31.65
N TYR A 464 -12.39 -15.23 -31.30
CA TYR A 464 -12.18 -14.10 -32.20
C TYR A 464 -11.43 -14.54 -33.47
N ASN A 465 -10.34 -15.27 -33.33
CA ASN A 465 -9.54 -15.77 -34.44
C ASN A 465 -10.34 -16.76 -35.30
N ASN A 466 -11.16 -17.63 -34.69
CA ASN A 466 -12.05 -18.52 -35.44
C ASN A 466 -13.12 -17.74 -36.21
N ASN A 467 -13.71 -16.70 -35.62
CA ASN A 467 -14.66 -15.83 -36.32
C ASN A 467 -13.99 -15.05 -37.45
N PHE A 468 -12.78 -14.52 -37.23
CA PHE A 468 -12.00 -13.87 -38.28
C PHE A 468 -11.66 -14.84 -39.42
N ASN A 469 -11.19 -16.04 -39.11
CA ASN A 469 -10.91 -17.09 -40.08
C ASN A 469 -12.18 -17.52 -40.83
N ARG A 470 -13.34 -17.58 -40.16
CA ARG A 470 -14.63 -17.83 -40.82
C ARG A 470 -15.00 -16.72 -41.80
N ILE A 471 -14.85 -15.44 -41.41
CA ILE A 471 -15.10 -14.30 -42.29
C ILE A 471 -14.15 -14.36 -43.49
N LEU A 472 -12.86 -14.59 -43.24
CA LEU A 472 -11.84 -14.71 -44.28
C LEU A 472 -12.18 -15.84 -45.25
N THR A 473 -12.61 -17.00 -44.73
CA THR A 473 -13.06 -18.15 -45.53
C THR A 473 -14.29 -17.82 -46.37
N ILE A 474 -15.27 -17.07 -45.83
CA ILE A 474 -16.45 -16.63 -46.60
C ILE A 474 -16.02 -15.68 -47.72
N VAL A 475 -15.13 -14.72 -47.45
CA VAL A 475 -14.63 -13.77 -48.44
C VAL A 475 -13.89 -14.49 -49.57
N PHE A 476 -12.96 -15.40 -49.24
CA PHE A 476 -12.28 -16.20 -50.26
C PHE A 476 -13.23 -17.17 -50.98
N GLY A 477 -14.21 -17.73 -50.28
CA GLY A 477 -15.28 -18.52 -50.88
C GLY A 477 -16.08 -17.74 -51.93
N ILE A 478 -16.42 -16.48 -51.65
CA ILE A 478 -17.11 -15.61 -52.62
C ILE A 478 -16.20 -15.27 -53.80
N LEU A 479 -14.93 -14.94 -53.54
CA LEU A 479 -13.95 -14.59 -54.59
C LEU A 479 -13.65 -15.76 -55.55
N THR A 480 -13.85 -17.00 -55.13
CA THR A 480 -13.62 -18.21 -55.95
C THR A 480 -14.82 -18.63 -56.79
N ILE A 481 -16.00 -18.03 -56.59
CA ILE A 481 -17.24 -18.29 -57.35
C ILE A 481 -17.04 -18.13 -58.86
N PRO A 482 -16.43 -17.05 -59.38
CA PRO A 482 -16.27 -16.89 -60.83
C PRO A 482 -15.41 -17.98 -61.47
N THR A 483 -14.36 -18.41 -60.77
CA THR A 483 -13.48 -19.49 -61.23
C THR A 483 -14.23 -20.82 -61.24
N LEU A 484 -14.97 -21.15 -60.19
CA LEU A 484 -15.81 -22.35 -60.13
C LEU A 484 -16.91 -22.36 -61.20
N ALA A 485 -17.57 -21.21 -61.41
CA ALA A 485 -18.59 -21.05 -62.43
C ALA A 485 -18.01 -21.37 -63.82
N LYS A 486 -16.84 -20.80 -64.14
CA LYS A 486 -16.22 -20.93 -65.46
C LYS A 486 -15.57 -22.29 -65.70
N GLU A 487 -14.85 -22.83 -64.72
CA GLU A 487 -14.02 -24.03 -64.90
C GLU A 487 -14.75 -25.34 -64.59
N ILE A 488 -15.84 -25.30 -63.81
CA ILE A 488 -16.57 -26.52 -63.40
C ILE A 488 -18.01 -26.49 -63.91
N ILE A 489 -18.76 -25.43 -63.62
CA ILE A 489 -20.21 -25.42 -63.90
C ILE A 489 -20.47 -25.31 -65.39
N VAL A 490 -19.82 -24.38 -66.10
CA VAL A 490 -20.01 -24.24 -67.55
C VAL A 490 -19.68 -25.55 -68.28
N PRO A 491 -18.56 -26.24 -68.04
CA PRO A 491 -18.29 -27.55 -68.67
C PRO A 491 -19.32 -28.63 -68.35
N ILE A 492 -19.74 -28.77 -67.08
CA ILE A 492 -20.76 -29.75 -66.69
C ILE A 492 -22.11 -29.44 -67.33
N TRP A 493 -22.48 -28.16 -67.41
CA TRP A 493 -23.73 -27.73 -68.02
C TRP A 493 -23.73 -28.02 -69.52
N ILE A 494 -22.63 -27.76 -70.21
CA ILE A 494 -22.47 -28.12 -71.63
C ILE A 494 -22.55 -29.64 -71.81
N TYR A 495 -21.92 -30.42 -70.93
CA TYR A 495 -21.94 -31.89 -71.01
C TYR A 495 -23.31 -32.51 -70.72
N SER A 496 -24.13 -31.88 -69.88
CA SER A 496 -25.44 -32.41 -69.45
C SER A 496 -26.59 -32.11 -70.41
N GLU A 497 -26.34 -31.45 -71.54
CA GLU A 497 -27.33 -31.10 -72.57
C GLU A 497 -28.56 -30.33 -72.07
N ILE A 498 -28.46 -29.70 -70.89
CA ILE A 498 -29.53 -28.86 -70.33
C ILE A 498 -29.53 -27.53 -71.10
N MET A 499 -30.72 -27.04 -71.50
CA MET A 499 -30.93 -25.79 -72.26
C MET A 499 -29.95 -24.68 -71.87
N VAL A 500 -29.01 -24.36 -72.77
CA VAL A 500 -27.98 -23.33 -72.57
C VAL A 500 -28.45 -22.01 -73.21
N PRO A 501 -28.37 -20.85 -72.51
CA PRO A 501 -28.64 -19.55 -73.11
C PRO A 501 -27.69 -19.28 -74.29
N ILE A 502 -28.22 -18.82 -75.42
CA ILE A 502 -27.43 -18.53 -76.63
C ILE A 502 -26.50 -17.31 -76.42
N ASP A 503 -26.88 -16.38 -75.53
CA ASP A 503 -26.05 -15.22 -75.18
C ASP A 503 -24.98 -15.60 -74.14
N LYS A 504 -23.71 -15.39 -74.50
CA LYS A 504 -22.52 -15.65 -73.67
C LYS A 504 -22.53 -14.85 -72.35
N ASN A 505 -23.06 -13.62 -72.36
CA ASN A 505 -23.18 -12.81 -71.14
C ASN A 505 -24.24 -13.39 -70.20
N LEU A 506 -25.39 -13.82 -70.74
CA LEU A 506 -26.42 -14.50 -69.95
C LEU A 506 -25.89 -15.83 -69.40
N MET A 507 -25.18 -16.61 -70.19
CA MET A 507 -24.56 -17.87 -69.73
C MET A 507 -23.59 -17.65 -68.56
N ASN A 508 -22.74 -16.62 -68.63
CA ASN A 508 -21.83 -16.27 -67.53
C ASN A 508 -22.59 -15.86 -66.26
N ILE A 509 -23.62 -15.01 -66.40
CA ILE A 509 -24.44 -14.57 -65.27
C ILE A 509 -25.17 -15.74 -64.62
N PHE A 510 -25.79 -16.63 -65.42
CA PHE A 510 -26.47 -17.81 -64.91
C PHE A 510 -25.50 -18.79 -64.24
N SER A 511 -24.34 -19.06 -64.84
CA SER A 511 -23.32 -19.93 -64.23
C SER A 511 -22.80 -19.39 -62.90
N LEU A 512 -22.64 -18.07 -62.77
CA LEU A 512 -22.30 -17.40 -61.51
C LEU A 512 -23.39 -17.58 -60.45
N ILE A 513 -24.66 -17.41 -60.84
CA ILE A 513 -25.80 -17.61 -59.93
C ILE A 513 -25.87 -19.06 -59.45
N ILE A 514 -25.70 -20.04 -60.34
CA ILE A 514 -25.69 -21.46 -59.96
C ILE A 514 -24.50 -21.78 -59.07
N ALA A 515 -23.30 -21.28 -59.39
CA ALA A 515 -22.12 -21.44 -58.51
C ALA A 515 -22.37 -20.88 -57.12
N PHE A 516 -22.97 -19.71 -57.04
CA PHE A 516 -23.34 -19.08 -55.77
C PHE A 516 -24.31 -19.96 -54.97
N PHE A 517 -25.36 -20.50 -55.59
CA PHE A 517 -26.32 -21.38 -54.91
C PHE A 517 -25.73 -22.73 -54.49
N ILE A 518 -24.87 -23.34 -55.32
CA ILE A 518 -24.17 -24.59 -54.97
C ILE A 518 -23.29 -24.36 -53.75
N ILE A 519 -22.50 -23.29 -53.73
CA ILE A 519 -21.65 -22.96 -52.58
C ILE A 519 -22.51 -22.68 -51.33
N LEU A 520 -23.60 -21.92 -51.45
CA LEU A 520 -24.54 -21.69 -50.34
C LEU A 520 -25.09 -23.00 -49.78
N THR A 521 -25.46 -23.94 -50.66
CA THR A 521 -26.02 -25.24 -50.27
C THR A 521 -24.96 -26.11 -49.58
N ILE A 522 -23.73 -26.16 -50.10
CA ILE A 522 -22.61 -26.89 -49.49
C ILE A 522 -22.29 -26.31 -48.11
N VAL A 523 -22.20 -24.97 -47.99
CA VAL A 523 -21.95 -24.29 -46.72
C VAL A 523 -23.08 -24.57 -45.71
N TYR A 524 -24.33 -24.58 -46.16
CA TYR A 524 -25.49 -24.89 -45.32
C TYR A 524 -25.47 -26.34 -44.82
N ILE A 525 -25.17 -27.31 -45.69
CA ILE A 525 -25.05 -28.74 -45.32
C ILE A 525 -23.90 -28.94 -44.33
N LEU A 526 -22.72 -28.36 -44.60
CA LEU A 526 -21.57 -28.42 -43.70
C LEU A 526 -21.89 -27.81 -42.33
N ARG A 527 -22.65 -26.71 -42.30
CA ARG A 527 -23.11 -26.10 -41.04
C ARG A 527 -24.03 -27.03 -40.25
N ILE A 528 -24.97 -27.71 -40.90
CA ILE A 528 -25.85 -28.69 -40.24
C ILE A 528 -25.02 -29.84 -39.66
N LEU A 529 -24.08 -30.39 -40.44
CA LEU A 529 -23.21 -31.48 -39.99
C LEU A 529 -22.34 -31.07 -38.78
N LEU A 530 -21.80 -29.85 -38.78
CA LEU A 530 -21.00 -29.33 -37.66
C LEU A 530 -21.81 -29.06 -36.40
N ILE A 531 -23.09 -28.69 -36.51
CA ILE A 531 -23.99 -28.52 -35.37
C ILE A 531 -24.39 -29.89 -34.80
N TYR A 532 -24.57 -30.89 -35.65
CA TYR A 532 -24.96 -32.24 -35.23
C TYR A 532 -23.81 -32.98 -34.51
N ASN A 533 -22.56 -32.77 -34.91
CA ASN A 533 -21.38 -33.40 -34.27
C ASN A 533 -20.91 -32.72 -32.96
N ASN A 534 -21.42 -31.52 -32.63
CA ASN A 534 -21.06 -30.80 -31.40
C ASN A 534 -22.15 -30.89 -30.30
N LYS A 535 -23.18 -31.71 -30.51
CA LYS A 535 -24.07 -32.22 -29.46
C LYS A 535 -23.64 -33.63 -29.11
#